data_AF-A0A0C9UKQ1-F1
#
_entry.id   AF-A0A0C9UKQ1-F1
#
_cell.length_a   1.000
_cell.length_b   1.000
_cell.length_c   1.000
_cell.angle_alpha   90.00
_cell.angle_beta   90.00
_cell.angle_gamma   90.00
#
_symmetry.space_group_name_H-M   'P 1'
#
loop_
_entity.id
_entity.type
_entity.pdbx_description
1 polymer ?
#
loop_
_entity_poly.entity_id
_entity_poly.type
_entity_poly.pdbx_seq_one_letter_code
_entity_poly.pdbx_strand_id
1 'polypeptide(L)' 'RICPGRFLADNSLFIMTASFLQVFEVLPPRDASGRELSVKYTMGSGMLSTVEDFDCIIRPRSETAQALI' A
#
# COMPACT_ATOMS: atom_id res chain seq x y z
N ARG A 1 -7.69 -18.22 21.94
CA ARG A 1 -8.14 -16.84 22.32
C ARG A 1 -8.39 -16.07 21.03
N ILE A 2 -9.45 -15.26 20.95
CA ILE A 2 -9.77 -14.47 19.75
C ILE A 2 -9.46 -13.01 20.06
N CYS A 3 -8.85 -12.29 19.11
CA CYS A 3 -8.62 -10.86 19.27
C CYS A 3 -9.96 -10.12 19.41
N PRO A 4 -10.23 -9.44 20.53
CA PRO A 4 -11.46 -8.67 20.70
C PRO A 4 -11.51 -7.46 19.75
N GLY A 5 -10.34 -6.94 19.35
CA GLY A 5 -10.21 -5.79 18.45
C GLY A 5 -10.35 -6.09 16.96
N ARG A 6 -10.59 -7.35 16.55
CA ARG A 6 -10.62 -7.73 15.12
C ARG A 6 -11.60 -6.90 14.29
N PHE A 7 -12.78 -6.59 14.82
CA PHE A 7 -13.79 -5.82 14.08
C PHE A 7 -13.38 -4.36 13.90
N LEU A 8 -12.73 -3.77 14.90
CA LEU A 8 -12.15 -2.44 14.77
C LEU A 8 -11.01 -2.45 13.74
N ALA A 9 -10.12 -3.43 13.82
CA ALA A 9 -9.00 -3.57 12.89
C ALA A 9 -9.48 -3.73 11.44
N ASP A 10 -10.47 -4.59 11.19
CA ASP A 10 -11.03 -4.83 9.86
C ASP A 10 -11.70 -3.56 9.31
N ASN A 11 -12.52 -2.89 10.12
CA ASN A 11 -13.19 -1.65 9.70
C ASN A 11 -12.20 -0.51 9.45
N SER A 12 -11.21 -0.34 10.32
CA SER A 12 -10.17 0.67 10.16
C SER A 12 -9.33 0.41 8.92
N LEU A 13 -8.91 -0.84 8.69
CA LEU A 13 -8.11 -1.21 7.52
C LEU A 13 -8.91 -0.98 6.23
N PHE A 14 -10.19 -1.34 6.22
CA PHE A 14 -11.06 -1.10 5.08
C PHE A 14 -11.16 0.39 4.72
N ILE A 15 -11.48 1.24 5.69
CA ILE A 15 -11.62 2.68 5.45
C ILE A 15 -10.29 3.30 5.04
N MET A 16 -9.19 2.97 5.74
CA MET A 16 -7.86 3.48 5.38
C MET A 16 -7.48 3.09 3.95
N THR A 17 -7.68 1.83 3.57
CA THR A 17 -7.35 1.33 2.23
C THR A 17 -8.24 1.98 1.17
N ALA A 18 -9.55 2.11 1.40
CA ALA A 18 -10.47 2.74 0.47
C ALA A 18 -10.15 4.23 0.26
N SER A 19 -9.91 4.98 1.34
CA SER A 19 -9.52 6.39 1.27
C SER A 19 -8.17 6.57 0.58
N PHE A 20 -7.21 5.71 0.86
CA PHE A 20 -5.90 5.74 0.22
C PHE A 20 -6.01 5.47 -1.29
N LEU A 21 -6.72 4.41 -1.70
CA LEU A 21 -6.91 4.06 -3.11
C LEU A 21 -7.82 5.05 -3.87
N GLN A 22 -8.61 5.84 -3.17
CA GLN A 22 -9.37 6.94 -3.79
C GLN A 22 -8.44 8.06 -4.27
N VAL A 23 -7.38 8.36 -3.51
CA VAL A 23 -6.48 9.49 -3.78
C VAL A 23 -5.26 9.05 -4.59
N PHE A 24 -4.73 7.86 -4.34
CA PHE A 24 -3.48 7.37 -4.92
C PHE A 24 -3.70 6.16 -5.81
N GLU A 25 -2.86 6.03 -6.82
CA GLU A 25 -2.62 4.77 -7.49
C GLU A 25 -1.31 4.15 -7.00
N VAL A 26 -1.32 2.82 -6.82
CA VAL A 26 -0.17 2.03 -6.44
C VAL A 26 0.19 1.15 -7.63
N LEU A 27 1.39 1.36 -8.17
CA LEU A 27 1.85 0.71 -9.38
C LEU A 27 3.16 -0.06 -9.12
N PRO A 28 3.43 -1.12 -9.90
CA PRO A 28 4.72 -1.81 -9.83
C PRO A 28 5.88 -0.87 -10.17
N PRO A 29 7.10 -1.17 -9.70
CA PRO A 29 8.28 -0.43 -10.12
C PRO A 29 8.49 -0.57 -11.64
N ARG A 30 9.12 0.43 -12.25
CA ARG A 30 9.39 0.45 -13.69
C ARG A 30 10.88 0.51 -13.97
N ASP A 31 11.30 -0.15 -15.05
CA ASP A 31 12.68 -0.02 -15.54
C ASP A 31 12.92 1.31 -16.28
N ALA A 32 14.16 1.54 -16.69
CA ALA A 32 14.54 2.75 -17.43
C ALA A 32 13.81 2.90 -18.79
N SER A 33 13.23 1.81 -19.31
CA SER A 33 12.43 1.81 -20.55
C SER A 33 10.93 1.96 -20.30
N GLY A 34 10.51 2.11 -19.04
CA GLY A 34 9.12 2.27 -18.63
C GLY A 34 8.32 0.97 -18.54
N ARG A 35 8.97 -0.21 -18.63
CA ARG A 35 8.29 -1.50 -18.49
C ARG A 35 8.06 -1.82 -17.02
N GLU A 36 6.91 -2.41 -16.73
CA GLU A 36 6.56 -2.85 -15.38
C GLU A 36 7.43 -4.04 -14.96
N LEU A 37 8.02 -3.92 -13.78
CA LEU A 37 8.78 -4.97 -13.14
C LEU A 37 7.89 -5.67 -12.12
N SER A 38 8.10 -6.97 -11.94
CA SER A 38 7.44 -7.72 -10.87
C SER A 38 7.85 -7.16 -9.51
N VAL A 39 6.86 -6.91 -8.64
CA VAL A 39 7.09 -6.48 -7.26
C VAL A 39 7.78 -7.60 -6.51
N LYS A 40 9.00 -7.35 -6.03
CA LYS A 40 9.76 -8.27 -5.18
C LYS A 40 9.77 -7.72 -3.77
N TYR A 41 9.44 -8.56 -2.80
CA TYR A 41 9.50 -8.22 -1.38
C TYR A 41 10.11 -9.39 -0.60
N THR A 42 10.68 -9.07 0.55
CA THR A 42 11.22 -10.04 1.50
C THR A 42 10.42 -9.94 2.80
N MET A 43 10.07 -11.07 3.42
CA MET A 43 9.49 -11.07 4.76
C MET A 43 10.60 -10.80 5.78
N GLY A 44 10.36 -9.84 6.67
CA GLY A 44 11.23 -9.61 7.83
C GLY A 44 11.18 -10.80 8.81
N SER A 45 12.26 -11.01 9.54
CA SER A 45 12.37 -12.12 10.52
C SER A 45 11.96 -11.75 11.95
N GLY A 46 11.25 -10.62 12.12
CA GLY A 46 10.88 -10.08 13.42
C GLY A 46 9.70 -10.81 14.09
N MET A 47 9.34 -10.35 15.29
CA MET A 47 8.18 -10.88 16.02
C MET A 47 6.84 -10.59 15.32
N LEU A 48 6.79 -9.53 14.48
CA LEU A 48 5.64 -9.16 13.68
C LEU A 48 5.86 -9.58 12.22
N SER A 49 4.80 -10.07 11.57
CA SER A 49 4.79 -10.34 10.13
C SER A 49 4.81 -9.02 9.36
N THR A 50 6.01 -8.60 8.95
CA THR A 50 6.26 -7.34 8.23
C THR A 50 7.07 -7.63 6.97
N VAL A 51 6.89 -6.80 5.95
CA VAL A 51 7.75 -6.77 4.76
C VAL A 51 8.95 -5.88 5.05
N GLU A 52 10.11 -6.22 4.49
CA GLU A 52 11.19 -5.26 4.30
C GLU A 52 10.80 -4.21 3.25
N ASP A 53 11.55 -3.10 3.19
CA ASP A 53 11.33 -2.07 2.19
C ASP A 53 11.40 -2.66 0.77
N PHE A 54 10.42 -2.30 -0.05
CA PHE A 54 10.30 -2.77 -1.42
C PHE A 54 9.93 -1.62 -2.37
N ASP A 55 10.35 -1.74 -3.63
CA ASP A 55 10.08 -0.72 -4.63
C ASP A 55 8.63 -0.77 -5.10
N CYS A 56 7.97 0.38 -5.08
CA CYS A 56 6.68 0.61 -5.70
C CYS A 56 6.52 2.09 -6.07
N ILE A 57 5.58 2.39 -6.96
CA ILE A 57 5.25 3.76 -7.33
C ILE A 57 3.90 4.09 -6.69
N ILE A 58 3.88 5.13 -5.85
CA ILE A 58 2.67 5.70 -5.27
C ILE A 58 2.57 7.13 -5.80
N ARG A 59 1.49 7.45 -6.52
CA ARG A 59 1.27 8.82 -7.03
C ARG A 59 -0.21 9.19 -6.99
N PRO A 60 -0.54 10.49 -6.90
CA PRO A 60 -1.93 10.94 -6.96
C PRO A 60 -2.61 10.46 -8.25
N ARG A 61 -3.86 10.02 -8.12
CA ARG A 61 -4.63 9.42 -9.23
C ARG A 61 -5.13 10.46 -10.24
N SER A 62 -5.25 11.71 -9.82
CA SER A 62 -5.73 12.83 -10.64
C SER A 62 -5.20 14.16 -10.10
N GLU A 63 -5.28 15.21 -10.91
CA GLU A 63 -4.96 16.58 -10.48
C GLU A 63 -5.83 17.04 -9.31
N THR A 64 -7.11 16.63 -9.31
CA THR A 64 -8.03 16.91 -8.19
C THR A 64 -7.60 16.21 -6.91
N ALA A 65 -7.10 14.97 -6.99
CA ALA A 65 -6.55 14.25 -5.84
C ALA A 65 -5.23 14.86 -5.37
N GLN A 66 -4.39 15.34 -6.31
CA GLN A 66 -3.16 16.05 -6.00
C GLN A 66 -3.42 17.36 -5.26
N ALA A 67 -4.52 18.06 -5.54
CA ALA A 67 -4.89 19.30 -4.85
C ALA A 67 -5.34 19.10 -3.37
N LEU A 68 -5.54 17.86 -2.92
CA LEU A 68 -5.90 17.54 -1.53
C LEU A 68 -4.67 17.32 -0.62
N ILE A 69 -3.46 17.42 -1.17
CA ILE A 69 -2.17 17.11 -0.52
C ILE A 69 -1.30 18.36 -0.57
#